data_AF-A0A0C2IRV1-F1
#
_entry.id   AF-A0A0C2IRV1-F1
#
_cell.length_a   1.000
_cell.length_b   1.000
_cell.length_c   1.000
_cell.angle_alpha   90.00
_cell.angle_beta   90.00
_cell.angle_gamma   90.00
#
_symmetry.space_group_name_H-M   'P 1'
#
loop_
_entity.id
_entity.type
_entity.pdbx_description
1 polymer ?
#
loop_
_entity_poly.entity_id
_entity_poly.type
_entity_poly.pdbx_seq_one_letter_code
_entity_poly.pdbx_strand_id
1 'polypeptide(L)'
;MTETTYRANCHCGKFVYEVTLPEPLSKGLVCNCSICRRKGYVFVFPPKDSDINIVKGSIDDLESYTFGKKAFNHKFCGDCGSPLMIVPSDSTMGKGLNARCFQGPVDVWALEKTAFDGAALDPKFEPFPFTGTEPTGAPQGDGSATPRIYHGSCHCGAVRVALRSQPLDETLDREKHGDRVVECDCSICQRNGYRWFYPTADQVSFHDPDNNLKFYTFGKFINKKSFCKICGVSLSNPPTNLSDEEIAKLPPDAQTETSAAWRKRIVNSCPINTRVLYDVDIDKLPVKYSNGYTQIRPEYVNP
;
A
#
# COMPACT_ATOMS: atom_id res chain seq x y z
N MET A 1 -32.38 -7.87 2.29
CA MET A 1 -31.16 -7.15 2.70
C MET A 1 -31.44 -5.68 2.50
N THR A 2 -31.15 -4.83 3.49
CA THR A 2 -31.24 -3.38 3.31
C THR A 2 -30.03 -2.91 2.49
N GLU A 3 -30.17 -1.79 1.81
CA GLU A 3 -29.06 -1.13 1.11
C GLU A 3 -28.65 0.12 1.88
N THR A 4 -27.36 0.47 1.78
CA THR A 4 -26.82 1.70 2.35
C THR A 4 -25.82 2.32 1.38
N THR A 5 -25.59 3.62 1.52
CA THR A 5 -24.61 4.34 0.70
C THR A 5 -23.24 4.30 1.37
N TYR A 6 -22.29 3.64 0.72
CA TYR A 6 -20.89 3.62 1.12
C TYR A 6 -20.14 4.77 0.44
N ARG A 7 -19.65 5.70 1.26
CA ARG A 7 -18.75 6.77 0.81
C ARG A 7 -17.31 6.28 0.83
N ALA A 8 -16.51 6.67 -0.15
CA ALA A 8 -15.14 6.23 -0.32
C ALA A 8 -14.24 7.35 -0.83
N ASN A 9 -12.96 7.33 -0.44
CA ASN A 9 -12.02 8.36 -0.86
C ASN A 9 -10.57 7.89 -0.90
N CYS A 10 -9.77 8.54 -1.74
CA CYS A 10 -8.31 8.46 -1.65
C CYS A 10 -7.82 9.16 -0.37
N HIS A 11 -6.62 8.82 0.11
CA HIS A 11 -6.16 9.36 1.39
C HIS A 11 -6.02 10.88 1.41
N CYS A 12 -5.62 11.53 0.32
CA CYS A 12 -5.56 13.00 0.30
C CYS A 12 -6.92 13.70 0.15
N GLY A 13 -8.01 12.94 -0.03
CA GLY A 13 -9.37 13.49 -0.15
C GLY A 13 -9.64 14.33 -1.39
N LYS A 14 -8.80 14.21 -2.43
CA LYS A 14 -9.02 14.87 -3.73
C LYS A 14 -10.06 14.17 -4.59
N PHE A 15 -10.18 12.86 -4.44
CA PHE A 15 -11.20 12.05 -5.09
C PHE A 15 -12.09 11.39 -4.04
N VAL A 16 -13.40 11.58 -4.19
CA VAL A 16 -14.45 11.05 -3.30
C VAL A 16 -15.60 10.54 -4.17
N TYR A 17 -16.10 9.35 -3.86
CA TYR A 17 -17.26 8.77 -4.53
C TYR A 17 -18.18 8.05 -3.53
N GLU A 18 -19.40 7.80 -3.96
CA GLU A 18 -20.42 7.08 -3.22
C GLU A 18 -21.00 5.96 -4.08
N VAL A 19 -21.39 4.85 -3.43
CA VAL A 19 -22.04 3.72 -4.08
C VAL A 19 -23.05 3.08 -3.13
N THR A 20 -24.23 2.73 -3.63
CA THR A 20 -25.24 2.00 -2.85
C THR A 20 -25.02 0.50 -2.97
N LEU A 21 -24.88 -0.19 -1.84
CA LEU A 21 -24.61 -1.63 -1.75
C LEU A 21 -25.38 -2.26 -0.59
N PRO A 22 -25.53 -3.61 -0.54
CA PRO A 22 -26.13 -4.30 0.59
C PRO A 22 -25.43 -4.02 1.93
N GLU A 23 -26.23 -3.87 2.99
CA GLU A 23 -25.78 -3.72 4.37
C GLU A 23 -26.13 -4.95 5.23
N PRO A 24 -25.18 -5.51 6.01
CA PRO A 24 -23.77 -5.14 6.05
C PRO A 24 -23.02 -5.59 4.79
N LEU A 25 -21.99 -4.84 4.40
CA LEU A 25 -21.01 -5.30 3.42
C LEU A 25 -20.29 -6.51 4.01
N SER A 26 -20.59 -7.69 3.48
CA SER A 26 -20.15 -8.97 4.05
C SER A 26 -19.15 -9.71 3.17
N LYS A 27 -19.07 -9.37 1.88
CA LYS A 27 -18.27 -10.09 0.88
C LYS A 27 -17.30 -9.19 0.15
N GLY A 28 -16.15 -9.74 -0.20
CA GLY A 28 -15.19 -9.13 -1.10
C GLY A 28 -14.47 -10.19 -1.95
N LEU A 29 -13.76 -9.73 -2.97
CA LEU A 29 -12.93 -10.56 -3.84
C LEU A 29 -11.47 -10.18 -3.69
N VAL A 30 -10.60 -11.18 -3.54
CA VAL A 30 -9.14 -11.00 -3.53
C VAL A 30 -8.53 -11.79 -4.68
N CYS A 31 -7.77 -11.10 -5.51
CA CYS A 31 -7.06 -11.69 -6.65
C CYS A 31 -5.57 -11.78 -6.35
N ASN A 32 -4.96 -12.94 -6.62
CA ASN A 32 -3.54 -13.20 -6.37
C ASN A 32 -2.61 -12.75 -7.52
N CYS A 33 -3.12 -12.17 -8.62
CA CYS A 33 -2.26 -11.74 -9.72
C CYS A 33 -1.26 -10.65 -9.28
N SER A 34 -0.20 -10.51 -10.06
CA SER A 34 0.96 -9.65 -9.76
C SER A 34 0.60 -8.21 -9.35
N ILE A 35 -0.34 -7.56 -10.03
CA ILE A 35 -0.76 -6.19 -9.69
C ILE A 35 -1.68 -6.16 -8.46
N CYS A 36 -2.60 -7.12 -8.35
CA CYS A 36 -3.60 -7.14 -7.30
C CYS A 36 -2.99 -7.42 -5.94
N ARG A 37 -2.07 -8.39 -5.90
CA ARG A 37 -1.27 -8.69 -4.72
C ARG A 37 -0.43 -7.50 -4.26
N ARG A 38 0.20 -6.77 -5.19
CA ARG A 38 1.04 -5.58 -4.92
C ARG A 38 0.26 -4.40 -4.37
N LYS A 39 -0.95 -4.16 -4.90
CA LYS A 39 -1.85 -3.09 -4.44
C LYS A 39 -2.73 -3.49 -3.24
N GLY A 40 -2.71 -4.78 -2.87
CA GLY A 40 -3.47 -5.31 -1.75
C GLY A 40 -4.98 -5.14 -1.89
N TYR A 41 -5.54 -5.19 -3.10
CA TYR A 41 -6.97 -4.95 -3.32
C TYR A 41 -7.87 -5.89 -2.51
N VAL A 42 -9.00 -5.35 -2.07
CA VAL A 42 -10.20 -6.12 -1.72
C VAL A 42 -11.32 -5.53 -2.55
N PHE A 43 -11.75 -6.23 -3.59
CA PHE A 43 -12.74 -5.72 -4.53
C PHE A 43 -14.16 -6.00 -4.06
N VAL A 44 -15.03 -5.03 -4.29
CA VAL A 44 -16.47 -5.21 -4.35
C VAL A 44 -16.93 -4.84 -5.75
N PHE A 45 -17.85 -5.63 -6.30
CA PHE A 45 -18.38 -5.43 -7.65
C PHE A 45 -19.87 -5.11 -7.51
N PRO A 46 -20.26 -3.82 -7.56
CA PRO A 46 -21.65 -3.45 -7.74
C PRO A 46 -22.21 -4.05 -9.04
N PRO A 47 -23.53 -4.21 -9.15
CA PRO A 47 -24.18 -4.38 -10.46
C PRO A 47 -23.59 -3.41 -11.49
N LYS A 48 -23.47 -3.87 -12.74
CA LYS A 48 -22.81 -3.10 -13.81
C LYS A 48 -23.40 -1.70 -13.97
N ASP A 49 -24.72 -1.59 -13.89
CA ASP A 49 -25.48 -0.36 -14.08
C ASP A 49 -25.68 0.43 -12.77
N SER A 50 -25.01 0.03 -11.69
CA SER A 50 -25.01 0.80 -10.45
C SER A 50 -24.42 2.19 -10.68
N ASP A 51 -25.14 3.19 -10.18
CA ASP A 51 -24.66 4.56 -10.17
C ASP A 51 -23.53 4.70 -9.12
N ILE A 52 -22.36 5.12 -9.60
CA ILE A 52 -21.21 5.45 -8.75
C ILE A 52 -21.12 6.97 -8.77
N ASN A 53 -21.74 7.60 -7.79
CA ASN A 53 -21.82 9.04 -7.68
C ASN A 53 -20.45 9.63 -7.31
N ILE A 54 -19.84 10.41 -8.21
CA ILE A 54 -18.58 11.08 -7.95
C ILE A 54 -18.85 12.40 -7.23
N VAL A 55 -18.58 12.43 -5.93
CA VAL A 55 -18.80 13.61 -5.07
C VAL A 55 -17.72 14.67 -5.27
N LYS A 56 -16.48 14.26 -5.57
CA LYS A 56 -15.35 15.16 -5.78
C LYS A 56 -14.30 14.57 -6.72
N GLY A 57 -13.82 15.40 -7.64
CA GLY A 57 -12.85 15.02 -8.69
C GLY A 57 -13.51 14.35 -9.89
N SER A 58 -12.71 13.78 -10.79
CA SER A 58 -13.17 12.94 -11.90
C SER A 58 -12.43 11.60 -11.92
N ILE A 59 -13.08 10.54 -12.43
CA ILE A 59 -12.40 9.25 -12.70
C ILE A 59 -11.28 9.43 -13.74
N ASP A 60 -11.42 10.42 -14.61
CA ASP A 60 -10.42 10.74 -15.63
C ASP A 60 -9.20 11.47 -15.05
N ASP A 61 -9.34 12.13 -13.89
CA ASP A 61 -8.21 12.73 -13.17
C ASP A 61 -7.37 11.70 -12.41
N LEU A 62 -7.87 10.46 -12.29
CA LEU A 62 -7.13 9.37 -11.67
C LEU A 62 -6.12 8.80 -12.66
N GLU A 63 -4.89 8.58 -12.17
CA GLU A 63 -3.86 7.87 -12.90
C GLU A 63 -4.35 6.46 -13.25
N SER A 64 -3.99 6.01 -14.45
CA SER A 64 -4.46 4.75 -15.01
C SER A 64 -3.29 3.86 -15.39
N TYR A 65 -3.33 2.61 -14.96
CA TYR A 65 -2.35 1.61 -15.34
C TYR A 65 -3.01 0.36 -15.92
N THR A 66 -2.52 -0.07 -17.09
CA THR A 66 -2.97 -1.28 -17.76
C THR A 66 -1.77 -2.09 -18.23
N PHE A 67 -1.95 -3.41 -18.39
CA PHE A 67 -0.90 -4.36 -18.73
C PHE A 67 -1.50 -5.61 -19.37
N GLY A 68 -0.64 -6.51 -19.88
CA GLY A 68 -1.06 -7.77 -20.49
C GLY A 68 -2.08 -7.54 -21.61
N LYS A 69 -3.24 -8.20 -21.50
CA LYS A 69 -4.36 -8.08 -22.46
C LYS A 69 -5.13 -6.75 -22.39
N LYS A 70 -4.73 -5.85 -21.50
CA LYS A 70 -5.37 -4.54 -21.29
C LYS A 70 -6.86 -4.64 -20.95
N ALA A 71 -7.26 -5.68 -20.22
CA ALA A 71 -8.66 -5.94 -19.87
C ALA A 71 -9.21 -4.96 -18.82
N PHE A 72 -8.34 -4.43 -17.95
CA PHE A 72 -8.70 -3.48 -16.90
C PHE A 72 -7.72 -2.31 -16.85
N ASN A 73 -8.26 -1.16 -16.48
CA ASN A 73 -7.56 0.06 -16.13
C ASN A 73 -7.56 0.18 -14.61
N HIS A 74 -6.40 0.01 -13.97
CA HIS A 74 -6.23 0.20 -12.54
C HIS A 74 -6.13 1.69 -12.23
N LYS A 75 -7.20 2.26 -11.66
CA LYS A 75 -7.30 3.68 -11.34
C LYS A 75 -6.82 3.95 -9.92
N PHE A 76 -5.89 4.90 -9.77
CA PHE A 76 -5.34 5.29 -8.48
C PHE A 76 -5.13 6.80 -8.38
N CYS A 77 -5.10 7.32 -7.16
CA CYS A 77 -4.84 8.74 -6.94
C CYS A 77 -3.36 9.03 -7.22
N GLY A 78 -3.08 9.91 -8.19
CA GLY A 78 -1.72 10.31 -8.53
C GLY A 78 -0.97 11.02 -7.40
N ASP A 79 -1.66 11.55 -6.39
CA ASP A 79 -1.03 12.30 -5.30
C ASP A 79 -0.67 11.46 -4.07
N CYS A 80 -1.52 10.53 -3.68
CA CYS A 80 -1.30 9.71 -2.49
C CYS A 80 -1.14 8.21 -2.76
N GLY A 81 -1.24 7.78 -4.03
CA GLY A 81 -1.08 6.39 -4.45
C GLY A 81 -2.29 5.49 -4.18
N SER A 82 -3.31 5.95 -3.44
CA SER A 82 -4.49 5.14 -3.07
C SER A 82 -5.14 4.49 -4.30
N PRO A 83 -5.18 3.15 -4.38
CA PRO A 83 -5.77 2.44 -5.50
C PRO A 83 -7.29 2.32 -5.29
N LEU A 84 -8.07 3.06 -6.08
CA LEU A 84 -9.50 3.27 -5.81
C LEU A 84 -10.40 2.25 -6.48
N MET A 85 -10.12 1.92 -7.74
CA MET A 85 -10.98 1.05 -8.53
C MET A 85 -10.25 0.45 -9.74
N ILE A 86 -10.88 -0.54 -10.35
CA ILE A 86 -10.57 -1.01 -11.71
C ILE A 86 -11.75 -0.69 -12.62
N VAL A 87 -11.45 -0.17 -13.80
CA VAL A 87 -12.42 0.10 -14.85
C VAL A 87 -12.17 -0.90 -15.99
N PRO A 88 -13.12 -1.77 -16.34
CA PRO A 88 -12.94 -2.70 -17.44
C PRO A 88 -12.84 -1.96 -18.77
N SER A 89 -12.06 -2.50 -19.70
CA SER A 89 -12.00 -2.01 -21.08
C SER A 89 -13.21 -2.47 -21.90
N ASP A 90 -13.83 -3.59 -21.50
CA ASP A 90 -15.11 -4.05 -22.01
C ASP A 90 -16.26 -3.45 -21.20
N SER A 91 -17.11 -2.67 -21.85
CA SER A 91 -18.26 -2.02 -21.23
C SER A 91 -19.35 -3.02 -20.82
N THR A 92 -19.25 -4.31 -21.13
CA THR A 92 -20.14 -5.35 -20.61
C THR A 92 -19.88 -5.72 -19.16
N MET A 93 -18.71 -5.39 -18.62
CA MET A 93 -18.33 -5.68 -17.23
C MET A 93 -18.54 -4.47 -16.31
N GLY A 94 -18.82 -4.74 -15.03
CA GLY A 94 -18.91 -3.71 -13.98
C GLY A 94 -17.53 -3.24 -13.49
N LYS A 95 -17.49 -2.04 -12.89
CA LYS A 95 -16.29 -1.52 -12.21
C LYS A 95 -16.04 -2.30 -10.92
N GLY A 96 -14.78 -2.58 -10.59
CA GLY A 96 -14.40 -3.16 -9.31
C GLY A 96 -13.92 -2.07 -8.36
N LEU A 97 -14.59 -1.90 -7.23
CA LEU A 97 -14.29 -0.86 -6.25
C LEU A 97 -13.43 -1.43 -5.12
N ASN A 98 -12.40 -0.70 -4.68
CA ASN A 98 -11.57 -1.14 -3.56
C ASN A 98 -12.27 -0.83 -2.23
N ALA A 99 -12.79 -1.84 -1.55
CA ALA A 99 -13.46 -1.70 -0.25
C ALA A 99 -12.57 -1.07 0.82
N ARG A 100 -11.23 -1.18 0.66
CA ARG A 100 -10.26 -0.53 1.55
C ARG A 100 -10.33 1.00 1.53
N CYS A 101 -10.95 1.59 0.51
CA CYS A 101 -11.15 3.03 0.40
C CYS A 101 -12.48 3.53 1.00
N PHE A 102 -13.35 2.63 1.44
CA PHE A 102 -14.64 3.00 2.03
C PHE A 102 -14.43 3.62 3.42
N GLN A 103 -15.25 4.62 3.73
CA GLN A 103 -15.33 5.28 5.03
C GLN A 103 -16.27 4.51 5.97
N GLY A 104 -16.21 4.78 7.27
CA GLY A 104 -17.14 4.18 8.24
C GLY A 104 -16.90 2.69 8.46
N PRO A 105 -17.84 1.93 9.06
CA PRO A 105 -17.58 0.65 9.72
C PRO A 105 -17.39 -0.52 8.73
N VAL A 106 -16.65 -0.31 7.65
CA VAL A 106 -16.20 -1.37 6.76
C VAL A 106 -14.92 -1.96 7.35
N ASP A 107 -15.09 -3.02 8.15
CA ASP A 107 -13.98 -3.88 8.53
C ASP A 107 -13.62 -4.80 7.35
N VAL A 108 -12.67 -4.34 6.53
CA VAL A 108 -12.18 -5.10 5.37
C VAL A 108 -11.51 -6.42 5.76
N TRP A 109 -11.02 -6.58 6.99
CA TRP A 109 -10.43 -7.84 7.46
C TRP A 109 -11.51 -8.87 7.77
N ALA A 110 -12.66 -8.44 8.30
CA ALA A 110 -13.81 -9.30 8.60
C ALA A 110 -14.62 -9.77 7.38
N LEU A 111 -14.46 -9.14 6.21
CA LEU A 111 -15.18 -9.58 4.98
C LEU A 111 -14.89 -11.04 4.62
N GLU A 112 -15.91 -11.79 4.22
CA GLU A 112 -15.76 -13.08 3.55
C GLU A 112 -15.10 -12.84 2.18
N LYS A 113 -13.92 -13.41 1.97
CA LYS A 113 -13.11 -13.15 0.76
C LYS A 113 -13.19 -14.34 -0.19
N THR A 114 -13.81 -14.11 -1.35
CA THR A 114 -13.71 -15.04 -2.47
C THR A 114 -12.34 -14.89 -3.13
N ALA A 115 -11.60 -15.98 -3.25
CA ALA A 115 -10.31 -16.01 -3.93
C ALA A 115 -10.52 -16.10 -5.45
N PHE A 116 -9.73 -15.31 -6.19
CA PHE A 116 -9.62 -15.43 -7.65
C PHE A 116 -8.15 -15.68 -8.03
N ASP A 117 -7.91 -16.78 -8.74
CA ASP A 117 -6.56 -17.15 -9.20
C ASP A 117 -6.20 -16.41 -10.50
N GLY A 118 -5.93 -15.12 -10.36
CA GLY A 118 -5.46 -14.31 -11.48
C GLY A 118 -4.00 -14.59 -11.87
N ALA A 119 -3.22 -15.26 -11.02
CA ALA A 119 -1.87 -15.71 -11.36
C ALA A 119 -1.88 -16.85 -12.39
N ALA A 120 -2.97 -17.62 -12.48
CA ALA A 120 -3.19 -18.62 -13.52
C ALA A 120 -3.49 -18.03 -14.91
N LEU A 121 -3.76 -16.74 -15.04
CA LEU A 121 -4.01 -16.08 -16.33
C LEU A 121 -2.71 -15.74 -17.10
N ASP A 122 -2.81 -15.61 -18.42
CA ASP A 122 -1.71 -15.17 -19.29
C ASP A 122 -1.87 -13.71 -19.77
N PRO A 123 -0.76 -12.99 -20.01
CA PRO A 123 0.62 -13.44 -19.83
C PRO A 123 1.05 -13.48 -18.35
N LYS A 124 1.96 -14.39 -18.00
CA LYS A 124 2.58 -14.45 -16.67
C LYS A 124 3.42 -13.21 -16.40
N PHE A 125 3.46 -12.82 -15.13
CA PHE A 125 4.35 -11.76 -14.68
C PHE A 125 5.75 -12.34 -14.52
N GLU A 126 6.72 -11.74 -15.21
CA GLU A 126 8.13 -12.06 -15.06
C GLU A 126 8.80 -11.03 -14.13
N PRO A 127 9.54 -11.47 -13.10
CA PRO A 127 10.33 -10.57 -12.25
C PRO A 127 11.33 -9.72 -13.05
N PHE A 128 11.44 -8.44 -12.68
CA PHE A 128 12.45 -7.55 -13.24
C PHE A 128 13.77 -7.70 -12.48
N PRO A 129 14.89 -7.99 -13.16
CA PRO A 129 16.20 -8.06 -12.51
C PRO A 129 16.55 -6.76 -11.80
N PHE A 130 17.05 -6.86 -10.57
CA PHE A 130 17.61 -5.71 -9.87
C PHE A 130 18.95 -5.32 -10.51
N THR A 131 19.12 -4.02 -10.79
CA THR A 131 20.29 -3.49 -11.50
C THR A 131 20.95 -2.32 -10.77
N GLY A 132 20.55 -2.08 -9.51
CA GLY A 132 21.20 -1.10 -8.65
C GLY A 132 22.29 -1.73 -7.79
N THR A 133 22.83 -0.94 -6.87
CA THR A 133 23.74 -1.43 -5.83
C THR A 133 22.96 -2.19 -4.76
N GLU A 134 23.44 -3.38 -4.39
CA GLU A 134 22.82 -4.17 -3.31
C GLU A 134 23.07 -3.55 -1.92
N PRO A 135 22.11 -3.68 -0.99
CA PRO A 135 22.27 -3.16 0.36
C PRO A 135 23.26 -3.98 1.19
N THR A 136 24.07 -3.29 1.99
CA THR A 136 25.12 -3.90 2.84
C THR A 136 24.76 -3.97 4.31
N GLY A 137 23.65 -3.33 4.73
CA GLY A 137 23.20 -3.32 6.12
C GLY A 137 22.99 -4.73 6.67
N ALA A 138 23.41 -4.97 7.91
CA ALA A 138 23.20 -6.26 8.56
C ALA A 138 21.70 -6.46 8.86
N PRO A 139 21.14 -7.67 8.65
CA PRO A 139 19.78 -7.93 9.06
C PRO A 139 19.53 -7.66 10.53
N GLN A 140 18.40 -7.03 10.84
CA GLN A 140 17.85 -7.01 12.18
C GLN A 140 17.37 -8.42 12.52
N GLY A 141 17.86 -9.00 13.62
CA GLY A 141 17.63 -10.39 14.01
C GLY A 141 18.56 -10.81 15.15
N ASP A 142 18.47 -12.05 15.60
CA ASP A 142 19.42 -12.61 16.60
C ASP A 142 20.70 -13.16 15.95
N GLY A 143 20.84 -13.04 14.64
CA GLY A 143 22.00 -13.51 13.87
C GLY A 143 22.07 -15.02 13.69
N SER A 144 21.03 -15.78 14.09
CA SER A 144 21.00 -17.24 13.94
C SER A 144 20.82 -17.71 12.50
N ALA A 145 20.16 -16.91 11.66
CA ALA A 145 19.87 -17.25 10.27
C ALA A 145 20.84 -16.59 9.29
N THR A 146 21.15 -17.30 8.20
CA THR A 146 21.96 -16.74 7.10
C THR A 146 21.19 -15.63 6.37
N PRO A 147 21.72 -14.40 6.29
CA PRO A 147 21.11 -13.30 5.54
C PRO A 147 20.83 -13.66 4.08
N ARG A 148 19.72 -13.15 3.54
CA ARG A 148 19.35 -13.21 2.13
C ARG A 148 19.16 -11.81 1.55
N ILE A 149 19.32 -11.71 0.24
CA ILE A 149 18.94 -10.53 -0.54
C ILE A 149 17.67 -10.87 -1.31
N TYR A 150 16.62 -10.10 -1.04
CA TYR A 150 15.34 -10.18 -1.73
C TYR A 150 15.26 -9.06 -2.75
N HIS A 151 14.99 -9.42 -4.00
CA HIS A 151 14.65 -8.44 -5.03
C HIS A 151 13.15 -8.24 -5.13
N GLY A 152 12.75 -7.10 -5.66
CA GLY A 152 11.36 -6.75 -5.86
C GLY A 152 11.20 -5.57 -6.80
N SER A 153 9.95 -5.26 -7.14
CA SER A 153 9.63 -4.11 -7.96
C SER A 153 8.21 -3.61 -7.79
N CYS A 154 7.98 -2.37 -8.20
CA CYS A 154 6.65 -1.96 -8.64
C CYS A 154 6.20 -2.82 -9.84
N HIS A 155 4.91 -2.82 -10.18
CA HIS A 155 4.41 -3.73 -11.21
C HIS A 155 4.98 -3.47 -12.62
N CYS A 156 5.22 -2.21 -12.97
CA CYS A 156 5.78 -1.86 -14.29
C CYS A 156 7.31 -2.04 -14.38
N GLY A 157 7.99 -2.39 -13.28
CA GLY A 157 9.44 -2.60 -13.26
C GLY A 157 10.29 -1.34 -13.29
N ALA A 158 9.67 -0.15 -13.35
CA ALA A 158 10.35 1.13 -13.40
C ALA A 158 11.05 1.53 -12.09
N VAL A 159 10.54 1.03 -10.95
CA VAL A 159 11.20 1.11 -9.65
C VAL A 159 11.44 -0.29 -9.14
N ARG A 160 12.71 -0.60 -8.83
CA ARG A 160 13.15 -1.90 -8.32
C ARG A 160 13.74 -1.70 -6.93
N VAL A 161 13.61 -2.72 -6.10
CA VAL A 161 14.07 -2.69 -4.71
C VAL A 161 14.88 -3.95 -4.41
N ALA A 162 15.92 -3.78 -3.61
CA ALA A 162 16.64 -4.85 -2.97
C ALA A 162 16.53 -4.69 -1.44
N LEU A 163 16.34 -5.80 -0.75
CA LEU A 163 16.23 -5.88 0.71
C LEU A 163 17.19 -6.95 1.22
N ARG A 164 18.13 -6.58 2.08
CA ARG A 164 18.94 -7.53 2.83
C ARG A 164 18.29 -7.79 4.18
N SER A 165 17.89 -9.04 4.41
CA SER A 165 17.15 -9.46 5.59
C SER A 165 17.48 -10.89 6.00
N GLN A 166 17.13 -11.27 7.21
CA GLN A 166 16.92 -12.67 7.56
C GLN A 166 15.80 -13.28 6.69
N PRO A 167 15.68 -14.61 6.64
CA PRO A 167 14.61 -15.28 5.90
C PRO A 167 13.23 -14.69 6.23
N LEU A 168 12.50 -14.30 5.19
CA LEU A 168 11.13 -13.83 5.27
C LEU A 168 10.19 -15.00 4.97
N ASP A 169 9.91 -15.79 6.00
CA ASP A 169 9.03 -16.97 5.95
C ASP A 169 8.24 -17.12 7.27
N GLU A 170 7.57 -18.26 7.46
CA GLU A 170 6.79 -18.55 8.67
C GLU A 170 7.60 -18.57 9.97
N THR A 171 8.93 -18.55 9.93
CA THR A 171 9.78 -18.63 11.14
C THR A 171 9.96 -17.30 11.87
N LEU A 172 9.55 -16.18 11.27
CA LEU A 172 9.64 -14.86 11.90
C LEU A 172 8.81 -14.78 13.19
N ASP A 173 9.29 -14.08 14.21
CA ASP A 173 8.49 -13.76 15.40
C ASP A 173 7.79 -12.40 15.24
N ARG A 174 6.46 -12.40 15.09
CA ARG A 174 5.66 -11.17 14.92
C ARG A 174 5.75 -10.19 16.10
N GLU A 175 6.15 -10.66 17.28
CA GLU A 175 6.31 -9.82 18.49
C GLU A 175 7.73 -9.26 18.62
N LYS A 176 8.72 -9.86 17.95
CA LYS A 176 10.13 -9.45 18.00
C LYS A 176 10.42 -8.25 17.10
N HIS A 177 11.14 -7.28 17.65
CA HIS A 177 11.63 -6.14 16.89
C HIS A 177 12.67 -6.59 15.86
N GLY A 178 12.44 -6.27 14.58
CA GLY A 178 13.27 -6.73 13.45
C GLY A 178 12.59 -7.80 12.60
N ASP A 179 11.75 -8.63 13.22
CA ASP A 179 11.06 -9.75 12.57
C ASP A 179 9.63 -9.37 12.15
N ARG A 180 9.04 -8.38 12.82
CA ARG A 180 7.63 -8.02 12.65
C ARG A 180 7.25 -7.67 11.21
N VAL A 181 6.20 -8.32 10.74
CA VAL A 181 5.42 -7.92 9.57
C VAL A 181 4.09 -7.37 10.06
N VAL A 182 3.75 -6.13 9.70
CA VAL A 182 2.58 -5.43 10.25
C VAL A 182 1.57 -5.09 9.17
N GLU A 183 0.31 -5.43 9.42
CA GLU A 183 -0.83 -4.83 8.75
C GLU A 183 -1.51 -3.86 9.72
N CYS A 184 -1.86 -2.67 9.24
CA CYS A 184 -2.38 -1.59 10.06
C CYS A 184 -3.65 -1.01 9.43
N ASP A 185 -4.63 -0.69 10.27
CA ASP A 185 -5.93 -0.11 9.87
C ASP A 185 -5.97 1.43 9.89
N CYS A 186 -4.83 2.09 10.11
CA CYS A 186 -4.81 3.55 9.98
C CYS A 186 -5.19 3.97 8.55
N SER A 187 -5.68 5.21 8.42
CA SER A 187 -6.33 5.72 7.21
C SER A 187 -5.57 5.43 5.90
N ILE A 188 -4.24 5.54 5.89
CA ILE A 188 -3.42 5.28 4.70
C ILE A 188 -3.11 3.79 4.52
N CYS A 189 -2.91 3.05 5.62
CA CYS A 189 -2.46 1.67 5.59
C CYS A 189 -3.57 0.74 5.11
N GLN A 190 -4.80 0.96 5.60
CA GLN A 190 -5.98 0.28 5.09
C GLN A 190 -6.11 0.52 3.59
N ARG A 191 -6.21 1.78 3.15
CA ARG A 191 -6.47 2.19 1.76
C ARG A 191 -5.52 1.57 0.74
N ASN A 192 -4.24 1.49 1.08
CA ASN A 192 -3.21 0.96 0.18
C ASN A 192 -2.85 -0.51 0.44
N GLY A 193 -3.53 -1.18 1.38
CA GLY A 193 -3.34 -2.58 1.70
C GLY A 193 -1.90 -2.92 2.09
N TYR A 194 -1.23 -2.03 2.83
CA TYR A 194 0.18 -2.23 3.16
C TYR A 194 0.40 -3.45 4.05
N ARG A 195 1.54 -4.12 3.81
CA ARG A 195 2.09 -5.13 4.71
C ARG A 195 3.56 -4.81 4.96
N TRP A 196 3.85 -4.19 6.09
CA TRP A 196 5.14 -3.58 6.38
C TRP A 196 6.10 -4.54 7.06
N PHE A 197 7.27 -4.73 6.46
CA PHE A 197 8.48 -5.17 7.14
C PHE A 197 9.34 -3.96 7.49
N TYR A 198 10.09 -3.98 8.61
CA TYR A 198 10.74 -2.77 9.19
C TYR A 198 12.28 -2.83 9.21
N PRO A 199 12.95 -2.94 8.05
CA PRO A 199 14.41 -2.88 8.00
C PRO A 199 14.93 -1.45 8.27
N THR A 200 16.24 -1.32 8.49
CA THR A 200 16.94 -0.04 8.50
C THR A 200 17.23 0.43 7.06
N ALA A 201 17.58 1.71 6.90
CA ALA A 201 17.82 2.33 5.61
C ALA A 201 19.00 1.71 4.84
N ASP A 202 20.03 1.23 5.53
CA ASP A 202 21.20 0.55 4.95
C ASP A 202 20.92 -0.91 4.51
N GLN A 203 19.80 -1.50 4.96
CA GLN A 203 19.33 -2.82 4.52
C GLN A 203 18.48 -2.74 3.24
N VAL A 204 18.18 -1.55 2.73
CA VAL A 204 17.28 -1.34 1.59
C VAL A 204 18.00 -0.55 0.50
N SER A 205 17.82 -0.92 -0.75
CA SER A 205 18.29 -0.14 -1.88
C SER A 205 17.22 -0.04 -2.97
N PHE A 206 17.11 1.12 -3.59
CA PHE A 206 16.19 1.38 -4.70
C PHE A 206 16.98 1.61 -5.97
N HIS A 207 16.48 1.09 -7.08
CA HIS A 207 16.93 1.45 -8.42
C HIS A 207 15.76 2.08 -9.17
N ASP A 208 15.87 3.38 -9.44
CA ASP A 208 14.86 4.22 -10.09
C ASP A 208 15.53 5.23 -11.04
N PRO A 209 16.08 4.76 -12.18
CA PRO A 209 16.90 5.58 -13.06
C PRO A 209 16.12 6.74 -13.71
N ASP A 210 14.80 6.58 -13.88
CA ASP A 210 13.94 7.55 -14.57
C ASP A 210 13.02 8.32 -13.59
N ASN A 211 13.36 8.32 -12.29
CA ASN A 211 12.67 9.10 -11.25
C ASN A 211 11.15 8.85 -11.22
N ASN A 212 10.75 7.59 -11.16
CA ASN A 212 9.37 7.12 -11.10
C ASN A 212 8.83 6.94 -9.68
N LEU A 213 9.67 7.04 -8.66
CA LEU A 213 9.27 6.96 -7.26
C LEU A 213 8.74 8.30 -6.77
N LYS A 214 7.43 8.36 -6.53
CA LYS A 214 6.76 9.53 -5.94
C LYS A 214 6.60 9.32 -4.43
N PHE A 215 6.61 10.42 -3.68
CA PHE A 215 6.42 10.43 -2.24
C PHE A 215 5.18 11.22 -1.84
N TYR A 216 4.41 10.66 -0.92
CA TYR A 216 3.29 11.32 -0.27
C TYR A 216 3.59 11.49 1.22
N THR A 217 3.69 12.75 1.64
CA THR A 217 4.06 13.13 3.01
C THR A 217 2.82 13.62 3.77
N PHE A 218 2.61 13.11 4.98
CA PHE A 218 1.46 13.45 5.83
C PHE A 218 1.77 13.14 7.32
N GLY A 219 0.79 13.40 8.20
CA GLY A 219 0.93 13.13 9.63
C GLY A 219 2.06 13.98 10.22
N LYS A 220 1.90 15.30 10.14
CA LYS A 220 2.87 16.29 10.66
C LYS A 220 4.25 16.22 10.00
N PHE A 221 4.28 15.90 8.70
CA PHE A 221 5.49 15.81 7.90
C PHE A 221 6.48 14.72 8.37
N ILE A 222 5.96 13.65 8.97
CA ILE A 222 6.82 12.57 9.48
C ILE A 222 6.71 11.30 8.63
N ASN A 223 5.50 10.94 8.19
CA ASN A 223 5.30 9.80 7.31
C ASN A 223 5.54 10.20 5.86
N LYS A 224 6.36 9.43 5.15
CA LYS A 224 6.67 9.63 3.73
C LYS A 224 6.47 8.31 3.00
N LYS A 225 5.27 8.10 2.44
CA LYS A 225 4.92 6.86 1.74
C LYS A 225 5.32 6.97 0.29
N SER A 226 6.03 5.97 -0.23
CA SER A 226 6.49 5.93 -1.61
C SER A 226 5.58 5.07 -2.48
N PHE A 227 5.39 5.48 -3.73
CA PHE A 227 4.68 4.71 -4.74
C PHE A 227 5.21 5.03 -6.14
N CYS A 228 5.08 4.07 -7.06
CA CYS A 228 5.44 4.29 -8.45
C CYS A 228 4.41 5.19 -9.15
N LYS A 229 4.84 6.27 -9.80
CA LYS A 229 3.96 7.20 -10.53
C LYS A 229 3.25 6.57 -11.74
N ILE A 230 3.82 5.49 -12.29
CA ILE A 230 3.25 4.79 -13.46
C ILE A 230 2.14 3.82 -13.04
N CYS A 231 2.45 2.88 -12.13
CA CYS A 231 1.51 1.80 -11.79
C CYS A 231 0.82 1.97 -10.44
N GLY A 232 1.18 2.99 -9.65
CA GLY A 232 0.60 3.27 -8.33
C GLY A 232 0.82 2.16 -7.31
N VAL A 233 1.83 1.31 -7.48
CA VAL A 233 2.21 0.31 -6.47
C VAL A 233 3.02 1.03 -5.42
N SER A 234 2.67 0.83 -4.15
CA SER A 234 3.40 1.40 -3.02
C SER A 234 4.55 0.50 -2.60
N LEU A 235 5.72 1.08 -2.36
CA LEU A 235 6.96 0.32 -2.15
C LEU A 235 7.47 0.43 -0.72
N SER A 236 7.54 1.63 -0.16
CA SER A 236 8.26 1.87 1.08
C SER A 236 7.74 3.06 1.88
N ASN A 237 8.24 3.19 3.10
CA ASN A 237 8.07 4.37 3.94
C ASN A 237 9.42 4.89 4.43
N PRO A 238 10.29 5.41 3.55
CA PRO A 238 11.64 5.82 3.94
C PRO A 238 11.60 6.91 5.03
N PRO A 239 12.73 7.09 5.74
CA PRO A 239 12.81 8.10 6.77
C PRO A 239 12.63 9.50 6.16
N THR A 240 11.98 10.39 6.92
CA THR A 240 11.89 11.82 6.59
C THR A 240 12.93 12.55 7.41
N ASN A 241 14.17 12.59 6.92
CA ASN A 241 15.30 13.23 7.59
C ASN A 241 15.34 14.71 7.23
N LEU A 242 14.57 15.51 7.97
CA LEU A 242 14.56 16.97 7.86
C LEU A 242 15.72 17.57 8.67
N SER A 243 16.34 18.62 8.14
CA SER A 243 17.28 19.46 8.88
C SER A 243 16.55 20.31 9.93
N ASP A 244 17.29 20.86 10.90
CA ASP A 244 16.72 21.78 11.89
C ASP A 244 16.08 23.02 11.24
N GLU A 245 16.65 23.50 10.13
CA GLU A 245 16.10 24.61 9.35
C GLU A 245 14.77 24.23 8.68
N GLU A 246 14.67 23.01 8.13
CA GLU A 246 13.43 22.50 7.55
C GLU A 246 12.35 22.29 8.62
N ILE A 247 12.73 21.80 9.81
CA ILE A 247 11.84 21.63 10.96
C ILE A 247 11.28 22.97 11.42
N ALA A 248 12.12 24.01 11.51
CA ALA A 248 11.71 25.35 11.92
C ALA A 248 10.65 25.98 10.98
N LYS A 249 10.60 25.55 9.71
CA LYS A 249 9.63 26.00 8.71
C LYS A 249 8.31 25.22 8.73
N LEU A 250 8.21 24.14 9.53
CA LEU A 250 6.97 23.35 9.61
C LEU A 250 5.87 24.10 10.36
N PRO A 251 4.59 23.74 10.17
CA PRO A 251 3.50 24.27 11.00
C PRO A 251 3.71 23.98 12.51
N PRO A 252 3.22 24.84 13.41
CA PRO A 252 3.45 24.70 14.87
C PRO A 252 3.04 23.34 15.44
N ASP A 253 1.97 22.75 14.93
CA ASP A 253 1.47 21.45 15.40
C ASP A 253 2.39 20.26 15.01
N ALA A 254 3.32 20.48 14.07
CA ALA A 254 4.37 19.54 13.67
C ALA A 254 5.72 19.78 14.40
N GLN A 255 5.86 20.84 15.19
CA GLN A 255 7.07 21.17 15.94
C GLN A 255 7.01 20.70 17.42
N THR A 256 6.03 19.85 17.78
CA THR A 256 5.85 19.37 19.16
C THR A 256 6.93 18.37 19.59
N GLU A 257 7.14 18.23 20.90
CA GLU A 257 8.04 17.21 21.47
C GLU A 257 7.68 15.79 21.01
N THR A 258 6.39 15.47 20.92
CA THR A 258 5.92 14.19 20.38
C THR A 258 6.37 13.99 18.93
N SER A 259 6.29 15.04 18.10
CA SER A 259 6.73 14.99 16.71
C SER A 259 8.25 14.80 16.61
N ALA A 260 9.01 15.48 17.46
CA ALA A 260 10.47 15.31 17.56
C ALA A 260 10.86 13.89 17.99
N ALA A 261 10.22 13.34 19.02
CA ALA A 261 10.44 11.96 19.47
C ALA A 261 10.12 10.94 18.37
N TRP A 262 9.06 11.18 17.59
CA TRP A 262 8.68 10.29 16.49
C TRP A 262 9.68 10.35 15.33
N ARG A 263 10.16 11.55 14.94
CA ARG A 263 11.24 11.71 13.95
C ARG A 263 12.51 10.96 14.36
N LYS A 264 12.93 11.10 15.63
CA LYS A 264 14.09 10.38 16.18
C LYS A 264 13.92 8.86 16.10
N ARG A 265 12.70 8.35 16.33
CA ARG A 265 12.41 6.91 16.26
C ARG A 265 12.51 6.33 14.86
N ILE A 266 12.19 7.12 13.83
CA ILE A 266 12.13 6.62 12.45
C ILE A 266 13.34 7.00 11.59
N VAL A 267 14.29 7.77 12.12
CA VAL A 267 15.44 8.35 11.38
C VAL A 267 16.22 7.34 10.52
N ASN A 268 16.34 6.10 11.00
CA ASN A 268 17.04 5.02 10.30
C ASN A 268 16.11 3.93 9.78
N SER A 269 14.80 4.05 9.96
CA SER A 269 13.84 3.02 9.56
C SER A 269 13.40 3.23 8.11
N CYS A 270 13.49 2.18 7.28
CA CYS A 270 12.98 2.20 5.91
C CYS A 270 12.00 1.04 5.66
N PRO A 271 10.79 1.08 6.23
CA PRO A 271 9.81 0.03 6.02
C PRO A 271 9.57 -0.28 4.53
N ILE A 272 9.54 -1.57 4.22
CA ILE A 272 9.27 -2.11 2.87
C ILE A 272 7.91 -2.80 2.88
N ASN A 273 7.12 -2.56 1.85
CA ASN A 273 5.87 -3.27 1.61
C ASN A 273 6.23 -4.66 1.07
N THR A 274 6.08 -5.72 1.87
CA THR A 274 6.50 -7.08 1.47
C THR A 274 5.81 -7.58 0.20
N ARG A 275 4.68 -6.96 -0.17
CA ARG A 275 3.94 -7.24 -1.40
C ARG A 275 4.71 -6.97 -2.69
N VAL A 276 5.80 -6.20 -2.65
CA VAL A 276 6.63 -5.89 -3.83
C VAL A 276 7.80 -6.85 -4.03
N LEU A 277 8.12 -7.67 -3.03
CA LEU A 277 9.23 -8.61 -3.06
C LEU A 277 8.88 -9.86 -3.86
N TYR A 278 9.84 -10.36 -4.62
CA TYR A 278 9.79 -11.66 -5.26
C TYR A 278 10.17 -12.75 -4.27
N ASP A 279 9.75 -13.98 -4.55
CA ASP A 279 10.13 -15.19 -3.80
C ASP A 279 9.89 -15.14 -2.27
N VAL A 280 8.94 -14.29 -1.86
CA VAL A 280 8.41 -14.23 -0.50
C VAL A 280 6.96 -14.70 -0.56
N ASP A 281 6.62 -15.79 0.11
CA ASP A 281 5.23 -16.19 0.28
C ASP A 281 4.59 -15.33 1.37
N ILE A 282 4.05 -14.18 0.98
CA ILE A 282 3.50 -13.25 1.96
C ILE A 282 2.40 -13.92 2.77
N ASP A 283 1.57 -14.81 2.22
CA ASP A 283 0.42 -15.34 2.95
C ASP A 283 0.83 -16.24 4.13
N LYS A 284 2.09 -16.72 4.15
CA LYS A 284 2.67 -17.47 5.28
C LYS A 284 3.39 -16.62 6.32
N LEU A 285 3.70 -15.35 6.02
CA LEU A 285 4.40 -14.49 6.98
C LEU A 285 3.53 -14.23 8.22
N PRO A 286 4.06 -14.38 9.45
CA PRO A 286 3.30 -14.13 10.67
C PRO A 286 3.06 -12.62 10.82
N VAL A 287 1.78 -12.22 10.70
CA VAL A 287 1.38 -10.81 10.75
C VAL A 287 1.00 -10.41 12.16
N LYS A 288 1.51 -9.24 12.58
CA LYS A 288 0.98 -8.49 13.70
C LYS A 288 -0.01 -7.45 13.20
N TYR A 289 -1.25 -7.56 13.65
CA TYR A 289 -2.25 -6.51 13.42
C TYR A 289 -1.95 -5.29 14.30
N SER A 290 -2.10 -4.09 13.75
CA SER A 290 -1.97 -2.84 14.49
C SER A 290 -3.21 -1.96 14.29
N ASN A 291 -3.91 -1.68 15.40
CA ASN A 291 -5.03 -0.74 15.44
C ASN A 291 -4.50 0.70 15.40
N GLY A 292 -4.04 1.14 14.23
CA GLY A 292 -3.60 2.51 14.00
C GLY A 292 -4.74 3.51 13.85
N TYR A 293 -5.97 3.06 13.55
CA TYR A 293 -7.15 3.93 13.47
C TYR A 293 -7.40 4.67 14.80
N THR A 294 -7.34 3.95 15.92
CA THR A 294 -7.55 4.55 17.26
C THR A 294 -6.26 5.04 17.92
N GLN A 295 -5.12 4.43 17.59
CA GLN A 295 -3.84 4.69 18.27
C GLN A 295 -3.00 5.79 17.62
N ILE A 296 -3.11 6.03 16.31
CA ILE A 296 -2.31 7.06 15.63
C ILE A 296 -3.09 8.38 15.66
N ARG A 297 -2.45 9.41 16.24
CA ARG A 297 -3.02 10.75 16.39
C ARG A 297 -2.22 11.79 15.59
N PRO A 298 -2.86 12.86 15.07
CA PRO A 298 -4.30 13.13 15.11
C PRO A 298 -5.09 12.15 14.23
N GLU A 299 -6.38 11.98 14.53
CA GLU A 299 -7.26 11.15 13.71
C GLU A 299 -7.37 11.72 12.29
N TYR A 300 -7.56 10.81 11.34
CA TYR A 300 -7.84 11.19 9.97
C TYR A 300 -9.28 11.70 9.85
N VAL A 301 -9.45 12.92 9.34
CA VAL A 301 -10.77 13.49 9.06
C VAL A 301 -11.18 13.09 7.64
N ASN A 302 -12.24 12.29 7.54
CA ASN A 302 -12.80 11.92 6.24
C ASN A 302 -13.43 13.15 5.55
N PRO A 303 -13.24 13.32 4.23
CA PRO A 303 -13.87 14.38 3.44
C PRO A 303 -15.30 14.04 2.98
#